data_AF-A0A9D1MDY9-F1
#
_entry.id   AF-A0A9D1MDY9-F1
#
_cell.length_a   1.000
_cell.length_b   1.000
_cell.length_c   1.000
_cell.angle_alpha   90.00
_cell.angle_beta   90.00
_cell.angle_gamma   90.00
#
_symmetry.space_group_name_H-M   'P 1'
#
loop_
_entity.id
_entity.type
_entity.pdbx_description
1 polymer ?
#
loop_
_entity_poly.entity_id
_entity_poly.type
_entity_poly.pdbx_seq_one_letter_code
_entity_poly.pdbx_strand_id
1 'polypeptide(L)'
;LPIPKATESEVGKGRTYVSTQQSSILINNNIQNNEVRKNLAKLFVYEFHTNEQMAQFNSITGLLRPYAYTIGKETDFWKNMSTYAQSLYTLYTEDANTTLLFGQTKLSVSDLKYDLDDWTFVSRVGNNTYANPIKNFYQNGSLTAADYFKGLTAAQK
;
A
#
# COMPACT_ATOMS: atom_id res chain seq x y z
N LEU A 1 9.17 -4.70 -14.74
CA LEU A 1 10.35 -5.44 -14.24
C LEU A 1 10.79 -6.44 -15.31
N PRO A 2 12.06 -6.50 -15.74
CA PRO A 2 12.80 -7.72 -15.46
C PRO A 2 12.94 -7.79 -13.93
N ILE A 3 12.25 -8.75 -13.32
CA ILE A 3 12.40 -9.17 -11.91
C ILE A 3 13.92 -9.29 -11.66
N PRO A 4 14.49 -8.96 -10.47
CA PRO A 4 15.93 -9.14 -10.22
C PRO A 4 16.32 -10.45 -10.88
N LYS A 5 17.17 -10.37 -11.91
CA LYS A 5 17.54 -11.57 -12.66
C LYS A 5 18.22 -12.41 -11.60
N ALA A 6 17.48 -13.41 -11.12
CA ALA A 6 18.05 -14.58 -10.50
C ALA A 6 19.29 -14.86 -11.36
N THR A 7 20.44 -14.83 -10.72
CA THR A 7 21.63 -15.38 -11.37
C THR A 7 21.26 -16.78 -11.88
N GLU A 8 21.88 -17.33 -12.94
CA GLU A 8 21.48 -18.68 -13.42
C GLU A 8 21.45 -19.72 -12.28
N SER A 9 22.28 -19.52 -11.25
CA SER A 9 22.33 -20.33 -10.04
C SER A 9 21.14 -20.18 -9.08
N GLU A 10 20.31 -19.15 -9.25
CA GLU A 10 19.08 -18.85 -8.49
C GLU A 10 17.81 -19.18 -9.29
N VAL A 11 17.91 -19.38 -10.61
CA VAL A 11 16.79 -19.83 -11.43
C VAL A 11 16.35 -21.23 -10.95
N GLY A 12 15.10 -21.34 -10.50
CA GLY A 12 14.54 -22.55 -9.91
C GLY A 12 14.73 -22.70 -8.39
N LYS A 13 15.43 -21.76 -7.73
CA LYS A 13 15.54 -21.70 -6.26
C LYS A 13 14.52 -20.71 -5.71
N GLY A 14 13.39 -21.26 -5.22
CA GLY A 14 12.32 -20.47 -4.60
C GLY A 14 11.36 -19.81 -5.60
N ARG A 15 10.32 -19.18 -5.06
CA ARG A 15 9.22 -18.55 -5.81
C ARG A 15 9.17 -17.08 -5.45
N THR A 16 9.23 -16.21 -6.46
CA THR A 16 9.02 -14.76 -6.27
C THR A 16 7.64 -14.37 -6.76
N TYR A 17 6.83 -13.81 -5.86
CA TYR A 17 5.51 -13.26 -6.19
C TYR A 17 5.59 -11.74 -6.15
N VAL A 18 5.01 -11.08 -7.15
CA VAL A 18 4.98 -9.61 -7.21
C VAL A 18 3.59 -9.14 -6.78
N SER A 19 3.56 -8.37 -5.69
CA SER A 19 2.37 -7.61 -5.29
C SER A 19 2.48 -6.20 -5.87
N THR A 20 1.58 -5.88 -6.80
CA THR A 20 1.45 -4.54 -7.39
C THR A 20 0.57 -3.61 -6.55
N GLN A 21 0.01 -4.11 -5.45
CA GLN A 21 -0.79 -3.33 -4.51
C GLN A 21 0.10 -2.33 -3.77
N GLN A 22 -0.33 -1.07 -3.75
CA GLN A 22 0.38 0.00 -3.06
C GLN A 22 -0.54 0.69 -2.07
N SER A 23 0.02 1.19 -0.98
CA SER A 23 -0.71 2.05 -0.05
C SER A 23 0.23 3.10 0.50
N SER A 24 -0.28 4.31 0.66
CA SER A 24 0.47 5.46 1.13
C SER A 24 -0.22 6.04 2.34
N ILE A 25 0.56 6.46 3.33
CA ILE A 25 0.07 7.26 4.45
C ILE A 25 0.57 8.69 4.22
N LEU A 26 -0.35 9.64 4.22
CA LEU A 26 -0.05 11.06 4.01
C LEU A 26 -0.33 11.82 5.32
N ILE A 27 0.68 12.52 5.85
CA ILE A 27 0.52 13.40 7.00
C ILE A 27 0.43 14.84 6.49
N ASN A 28 -0.61 15.56 6.90
CA ASN A 28 -0.85 16.94 6.47
C ASN A 28 0.26 17.89 6.98
N ASN A 29 0.99 18.53 6.06
CA ASN A 29 2.11 19.42 6.41
C ASN A 29 1.69 20.70 7.15
N ASN A 30 0.40 21.06 7.18
CA ASN A 30 -0.08 22.23 7.94
C ASN A 30 0.16 22.10 9.45
N ILE A 31 0.48 20.90 9.95
CA ILE A 31 0.85 20.67 11.36
C ILE A 31 2.35 20.86 11.65
N GLN A 32 3.17 21.24 10.66
CA GLN A 32 4.64 21.30 10.75
C GLN A 32 5.20 22.10 11.95
N ASN A 33 4.48 23.13 12.40
CA ASN A 33 4.84 23.98 13.53
C ASN A 33 4.13 23.60 14.85
N ASN A 34 3.34 22.53 14.85
CA ASN A 34 2.62 22.02 16.03
C ASN A 34 3.18 20.65 16.43
N GLU A 35 4.15 20.64 17.34
CA GLU A 35 4.86 19.43 17.78
C GLU A 35 3.93 18.37 18.37
N VAL A 36 2.91 18.76 19.14
CA VAL A 36 1.94 17.82 19.71
C VAL A 36 1.21 17.06 18.60
N ARG A 37 0.68 17.78 17.59
CA ARG A 37 -0.02 17.15 16.46
C ARG A 37 0.91 16.30 15.60
N LYS A 38 2.16 16.73 15.39
CA LYS A 38 3.17 15.92 14.68
C LYS A 38 3.45 14.61 15.38
N ASN A 39 3.65 14.66 16.70
CA ASN A 39 3.94 13.47 17.49
C ASN A 39 2.75 12.52 17.53
N LEU A 40 1.52 13.04 17.68
CA LEU A 40 0.31 12.24 17.58
C LEU A 40 0.15 11.59 16.20
N ALA A 41 0.39 12.33 15.12
CA ALA A 41 0.33 11.78 13.77
C ALA A 41 1.34 10.65 13.57
N LYS A 42 2.58 10.82 14.04
CA LYS A 42 3.60 9.75 13.99
C LYS A 42 3.20 8.53 14.83
N LEU A 43 2.72 8.73 16.05
CA LEU A 43 2.24 7.64 16.92
C LEU A 43 1.11 6.86 16.25
N PHE A 44 0.17 7.55 15.61
CA PHE A 44 -0.88 6.91 14.82
C PHE A 44 -0.30 6.06 13.69
N VAL A 45 0.71 6.56 12.95
CA VAL A 45 1.40 5.75 11.93
C VAL A 45 2.06 4.53 12.55
N TYR A 46 2.72 4.64 13.70
CA TYR A 46 3.31 3.48 14.39
C TYR A 46 2.25 2.47 14.83
N GLU A 47 1.13 2.95 15.37
CA GLU A 47 0.03 2.11 15.84
C GLU A 47 -0.53 1.22 14.72
N PHE A 48 -0.69 1.76 13.51
CA PHE A 48 -1.13 1.00 12.33
C PHE A 48 -0.22 -0.16 11.95
N HIS A 49 1.03 -0.17 12.44
CA HIS A 49 2.02 -1.20 12.14
C HIS A 49 2.28 -2.14 13.33
N THR A 50 1.44 -2.10 14.37
CA THR A 50 1.43 -3.12 15.42
C THR A 50 0.87 -4.44 14.90
N ASN A 51 1.20 -5.56 15.55
CA ASN A 51 0.69 -6.88 15.15
C ASN A 51 -0.84 -6.94 15.11
N GLU A 52 -1.50 -6.34 16.10
CA GLU A 52 -2.96 -6.35 16.21
C GLU A 52 -3.62 -5.57 15.07
N GLN A 53 -3.17 -4.33 14.82
CA GLN A 53 -3.72 -3.50 13.74
C GLN A 53 -3.43 -4.11 12.37
N MET A 54 -2.24 -4.69 12.19
CA MET A 54 -1.88 -5.43 10.98
C MET A 54 -2.73 -6.69 10.78
N ALA A 55 -3.00 -7.44 11.84
CA ALA A 55 -3.89 -8.60 11.81
C ALA A 55 -5.32 -8.20 11.47
N GLN A 56 -5.83 -7.13 12.07
CA GLN A 56 -7.14 -6.57 11.79
C GLN A 56 -7.25 -6.10 10.33
N PHE A 57 -6.27 -5.34 9.85
CA PHE A 57 -6.22 -4.87 8.46
C PHE A 57 -6.24 -6.04 7.47
N ASN A 58 -5.41 -7.05 7.69
CA ASN A 58 -5.34 -8.21 6.82
C ASN A 58 -6.62 -9.07 6.91
N SER A 59 -7.26 -9.12 8.09
CA SER A 59 -8.56 -9.78 8.29
C SER A 59 -9.67 -9.16 7.43
N ILE A 60 -9.69 -7.83 7.34
CA ILE A 60 -10.70 -7.10 6.58
C ILE A 60 -10.41 -7.13 5.07
N THR A 61 -9.14 -6.94 4.69
CA THR A 61 -8.78 -6.67 3.29
C THR A 61 -8.20 -7.85 2.55
N GLY A 62 -7.66 -8.85 3.26
CA GLY A 62 -6.86 -9.93 2.68
C GLY A 62 -5.54 -9.48 2.04
N LEU A 63 -5.11 -8.24 2.29
CA LEU A 63 -3.90 -7.66 1.71
C LEU A 63 -2.71 -7.78 2.67
N LEU A 64 -1.65 -8.39 2.17
CA LEU A 64 -0.37 -8.49 2.86
C LEU A 64 0.41 -7.18 2.80
N ARG A 65 1.26 -6.95 3.82
CA ARG A 65 2.22 -5.84 3.86
C ARG A 65 3.65 -6.34 4.08
N PRO A 66 4.66 -5.60 3.60
CA PRO A 66 6.09 -5.94 3.75
C PRO A 66 6.62 -5.69 5.18
N TYR A 67 5.87 -6.10 6.20
CA TYR A 67 6.27 -5.99 7.60
C TYR A 67 6.34 -7.39 8.22
N ALA A 68 7.10 -7.51 9.32
CA ALA A 68 7.08 -8.69 10.16
C ALA A 68 5.92 -8.56 11.16
N TYR A 69 4.89 -9.38 11.00
CA TYR A 69 3.75 -9.43 11.91
C TYR A 69 3.21 -10.85 12.02
N THR A 70 2.57 -11.16 13.14
CA THR A 70 2.03 -12.49 13.43
C THR A 70 0.51 -12.43 13.60
N ILE A 71 -0.18 -13.37 12.97
CA ILE A 71 -1.61 -13.61 13.15
C ILE A 71 -1.77 -15.04 13.70
N GLY A 72 -2.25 -15.16 14.93
CA GLY A 72 -2.55 -16.47 15.53
C GLY A 72 -3.75 -17.12 14.85
N LYS A 73 -3.63 -18.41 14.50
CA LYS A 73 -4.66 -19.14 13.73
C LYS A 73 -5.96 -19.36 14.52
N GLU A 74 -5.86 -19.30 15.84
CA GLU A 74 -6.94 -19.39 16.82
C GLU A 74 -7.68 -18.07 17.07
N THR A 75 -7.11 -16.94 16.63
CA THR A 75 -7.69 -15.61 16.83
C THR A 75 -8.89 -15.36 15.91
N ASP A 76 -9.74 -14.42 16.31
CA ASP A 76 -10.89 -14.02 15.47
C ASP A 76 -10.44 -13.31 14.19
N PHE A 77 -9.28 -12.64 14.20
CA PHE A 77 -8.70 -12.07 12.99
C PHE A 77 -8.47 -13.13 11.92
N TRP A 78 -7.87 -14.27 12.29
CA TRP A 78 -7.65 -15.39 11.37
C TRP A 78 -8.96 -15.99 10.88
N LYS A 79 -9.90 -16.26 11.80
CA LYS A 79 -11.19 -16.90 11.47
C LYS A 79 -12.04 -16.04 10.54
N ASN A 80 -11.93 -14.72 10.64
CA ASN A 80 -12.66 -13.77 9.80
C ASN A 80 -12.01 -13.56 8.41
N MET A 81 -10.79 -14.05 8.19
CA MET A 81 -10.18 -14.01 6.86
C MET A 81 -10.86 -14.99 5.90
N SER A 82 -10.92 -14.59 4.63
CA SER A 82 -11.22 -15.54 3.56
C SER A 82 -10.13 -16.62 3.47
N THR A 83 -10.49 -17.80 2.98
CA THR A 83 -9.52 -18.90 2.73
C THR A 83 -8.37 -18.45 1.81
N TYR A 84 -8.66 -17.55 0.87
CA TYR A 84 -7.64 -16.95 0.00
C TYR A 84 -6.65 -16.10 0.79
N ALA A 85 -7.13 -15.21 1.67
CA ALA A 85 -6.28 -14.38 2.52
C ALA A 85 -5.42 -15.22 3.48
N GLN A 86 -5.99 -16.27 4.09
CA GLN A 86 -5.26 -17.22 4.94
C GLN A 86 -4.16 -17.94 4.17
N SER A 87 -4.43 -18.34 2.92
CA SER A 87 -3.46 -19.01 2.05
C SER A 87 -2.31 -18.09 1.66
N LEU A 88 -2.60 -16.84 1.31
CA LEU A 88 -1.59 -15.83 1.02
C LEU A 88 -0.72 -15.52 2.24
N TYR A 89 -1.31 -15.36 3.41
CA TYR A 89 -0.56 -15.11 4.64
C TYR A 89 0.34 -16.29 4.99
N THR A 90 -0.19 -17.52 4.97
CA THR A 90 0.61 -18.75 5.17
C THR A 90 1.78 -18.80 4.20
N LEU A 91 1.53 -18.54 2.92
CA LEU A 91 2.57 -18.51 1.88
C LEU A 91 3.65 -17.46 2.18
N TYR A 92 3.26 -16.29 2.69
CA TYR A 92 4.19 -15.21 3.01
C TYR A 92 5.01 -15.47 4.27
N THR A 93 4.39 -15.99 5.33
CA THR A 93 5.01 -16.06 6.66
C THR A 93 5.59 -17.42 7.00
N GLU A 94 5.11 -18.50 6.36
CA GLU A 94 5.49 -19.88 6.71
C GLU A 94 6.36 -20.56 5.64
N ASP A 95 6.31 -20.12 4.38
CA ASP A 95 7.14 -20.70 3.31
C ASP A 95 8.47 -19.94 3.12
N ALA A 96 9.55 -20.51 3.66
CA ALA A 96 10.90 -19.97 3.56
C ALA A 96 11.43 -19.85 2.12
N ASN A 97 10.80 -20.52 1.14
CA ASN A 97 11.17 -20.43 -0.27
C ASN A 97 10.37 -19.38 -1.04
N THR A 98 9.46 -18.66 -0.38
CA THR A 98 8.67 -17.61 -1.01
C THR A 98 9.20 -16.23 -0.66
N THR A 99 9.46 -15.42 -1.69
CA THR A 99 9.72 -13.99 -1.57
C THR A 99 8.55 -13.22 -2.17
N LEU A 100 7.93 -12.34 -1.38
CA LEU A 100 6.93 -11.39 -1.87
C LEU A 100 7.57 -10.03 -2.09
N LEU A 101 7.59 -9.59 -3.34
CA LEU A 101 8.03 -8.26 -3.72
C LEU A 101 6.84 -7.31 -3.64
N PHE A 102 6.91 -6.31 -2.76
CA PHE A 102 5.89 -5.28 -2.61
C PHE A 102 6.33 -3.98 -3.27
N GLY A 103 5.59 -3.52 -4.28
CA GLY A 103 5.67 -2.16 -4.80
C GLY A 103 6.82 -1.85 -5.77
N GLN A 104 7.04 -0.54 -5.93
CA GLN A 104 7.98 0.08 -6.86
C GLN A 104 9.41 0.10 -6.30
N THR A 105 10.39 -0.13 -7.18
CA THR A 105 11.82 -0.11 -6.84
C THR A 105 12.44 1.20 -7.31
N LYS A 106 13.67 1.52 -6.87
CA LYS A 106 14.42 2.70 -7.40
C LYS A 106 14.48 2.72 -8.94
N LEU A 107 14.42 1.55 -9.60
CA LEU A 107 14.42 1.40 -11.05
C LEU A 107 13.09 1.79 -11.71
N SER A 108 11.93 1.55 -11.07
CA SER A 108 10.64 1.99 -11.60
C SER A 108 10.40 3.48 -11.42
N VAL A 109 11.06 4.11 -10.44
CA VAL A 109 11.04 5.56 -10.23
C VAL A 109 11.95 6.31 -11.23
N SER A 110 12.96 5.63 -11.79
CA SER A 110 13.96 6.24 -12.68
C SER A 110 13.58 6.25 -14.18
N ASP A 111 12.56 5.51 -14.58
CA ASP A 111 12.10 5.45 -15.97
C ASP A 111 10.66 5.97 -16.06
N LEU A 112 10.47 7.11 -16.73
CA LEU A 112 9.16 7.76 -16.91
C LEU A 112 8.15 6.88 -17.66
N LYS A 113 8.58 5.85 -18.40
CA LYS A 113 7.68 4.88 -19.03
C LYS A 113 7.09 3.88 -18.05
N TYR A 114 7.67 3.77 -16.84
CA TYR A 114 7.15 2.99 -15.71
C TYR A 114 6.27 3.80 -14.78
N ASP A 115 6.03 5.09 -15.08
CA ASP A 115 5.04 5.88 -14.37
C ASP A 115 3.65 5.29 -14.67
N LEU A 116 3.26 4.34 -13.83
CA LEU A 116 1.91 3.82 -13.75
C LEU A 116 1.07 4.88 -13.05
N ASP A 117 0.91 6.06 -13.65
CA ASP A 117 -0.12 7.03 -13.27
C ASP A 117 -1.51 6.53 -13.76
N ASP A 118 -1.70 5.21 -13.73
CA ASP A 118 -2.90 4.46 -14.06
C ASP A 118 -3.71 4.25 -12.77
N TRP A 119 -4.18 5.37 -12.23
CA TRP A 119 -5.04 5.35 -11.06
C TRP A 119 -6.40 4.80 -11.44
N THR A 120 -6.84 3.75 -10.75
CA THR A 120 -8.18 3.17 -10.89
C THR A 120 -9.30 4.18 -10.63
N PHE A 121 -8.99 5.28 -9.92
CA PHE A 121 -9.94 6.31 -9.55
C PHE A 121 -9.42 7.70 -9.91
N VAL A 122 -10.34 8.56 -10.34
CA VAL A 122 -10.09 9.99 -10.56
C VAL A 122 -11.10 10.81 -9.77
N SER A 123 -10.71 11.98 -9.31
CA SER A 123 -11.61 12.94 -8.68
C SER A 123 -12.02 14.04 -9.66
N ARG A 124 -13.33 14.27 -9.82
CA ARG A 124 -13.87 15.37 -10.62
C ARG A 124 -14.38 16.47 -9.69
N VAL A 125 -13.73 17.63 -9.72
CA VAL A 125 -14.12 18.81 -8.92
C VAL A 125 -14.27 20.00 -9.86
N GLY A 126 -15.51 20.45 -10.06
CA GLY A 126 -15.83 21.43 -11.11
C GLY A 126 -15.48 20.89 -12.49
N ASN A 127 -14.70 21.67 -13.25
CA ASN A 127 -14.24 21.29 -14.59
C ASN A 127 -12.87 20.58 -14.60
N ASN A 128 -12.28 20.32 -13.43
CA ASN A 128 -10.96 19.72 -13.31
C ASN A 128 -11.06 18.23 -12.97
N THR A 129 -10.16 17.43 -13.54
CA THR A 129 -9.99 16.01 -13.23
C THR A 129 -8.64 15.80 -12.57
N TYR A 130 -8.65 15.20 -11.38
CA TYR A 130 -7.49 14.95 -10.54
C TYR A 130 -7.29 13.44 -10.38
N ALA A 131 -6.34 12.85 -11.11
CA ALA A 131 -6.08 11.40 -11.06
C ALA A 131 -5.17 11.00 -9.87
N ASN A 132 -3.96 11.56 -9.81
CA ASN A 132 -3.00 11.24 -8.76
C ASN A 132 -3.19 12.13 -7.52
N PRO A 133 -3.71 11.62 -6.39
CA PRO A 133 -3.99 12.45 -5.21
C PRO A 133 -2.72 13.09 -4.65
N ILE A 134 -1.59 12.38 -4.66
CA ILE A 134 -0.32 12.85 -4.08
C ILE A 134 0.17 14.06 -4.86
N LYS A 135 0.26 13.93 -6.19
CA LYS A 135 0.65 15.03 -7.08
C LYS A 135 -0.34 16.19 -7.00
N ASN A 136 -1.64 15.90 -6.99
CA ASN A 136 -2.66 16.93 -7.06
C ASN A 136 -2.77 17.75 -5.77
N PHE A 137 -2.65 17.15 -4.59
CA PHE A 137 -2.59 17.91 -3.34
C PHE A 137 -1.29 18.72 -3.21
N TYR A 138 -0.18 18.21 -3.76
CA TYR A 138 1.08 18.96 -3.77
C TYR A 138 1.03 20.18 -4.71
N GLN A 139 0.45 20.02 -5.90
CA GLN A 139 0.42 21.06 -6.93
C GLN A 139 -0.73 22.05 -6.77
N ASN A 140 -1.83 21.65 -6.13
CA ASN A 140 -3.04 22.46 -6.02
C ASN A 140 -3.38 22.76 -4.56
N GLY A 141 -2.86 23.87 -4.03
CA GLY A 141 -3.13 24.28 -2.64
C GLY A 141 -4.59 24.61 -2.33
N SER A 142 -5.44 24.80 -3.35
CA SER A 142 -6.88 25.03 -3.21
C SER A 142 -7.72 23.75 -3.18
N LEU A 143 -7.15 22.60 -3.57
CA LEU A 143 -7.85 21.33 -3.57
C LEU A 143 -7.91 20.76 -2.15
N THR A 144 -9.10 20.73 -1.55
CA THR A 144 -9.25 20.12 -0.22
C THR A 144 -9.41 18.61 -0.32
N ALA A 145 -9.01 17.88 0.73
CA ALA A 145 -9.26 16.44 0.82
C ALA A 145 -10.75 16.11 0.70
N ALA A 146 -11.63 16.95 1.28
CA ALA A 146 -13.07 16.77 1.21
C ALA A 146 -13.58 16.86 -0.24
N ASP A 147 -13.12 17.85 -1.00
CA ASP A 147 -13.49 18.00 -2.42
C ASP A 147 -13.00 16.80 -3.24
N TYR A 148 -11.76 16.37 -3.01
CA TYR A 148 -11.18 15.23 -3.71
C TYR A 148 -11.97 13.94 -3.48
N PHE A 149 -12.25 13.59 -2.21
CA PHE A 149 -12.95 12.35 -1.89
C PHE A 149 -14.44 12.38 -2.27
N LYS A 150 -15.10 13.55 -2.26
CA LYS A 150 -16.48 13.69 -2.76
C LYS A 150 -16.58 13.55 -4.27
N GLY A 151 -15.57 14.01 -5.02
CA GLY A 151 -15.50 13.90 -6.47
C GLY A 151 -15.00 12.56 -6.99
N LEU A 152 -14.67 11.60 -6.11
CA LEU A 152 -14.02 10.35 -6.46
C LEU A 152 -14.94 9.46 -7.32
N THR A 153 -14.45 9.05 -8.49
CA THR A 153 -15.14 8.16 -9.42
C THR A 153 -14.15 7.17 -10.02
N ALA A 154 -14.63 6.03 -10.52
CA ALA A 154 -13.78 5.10 -11.26
C ALA A 154 -13.24 5.79 -12.53
N ALA A 155 -11.95 5.61 -12.81
CA ALA A 155 -11.35 6.04 -14.06
C ALA A 155 -12.02 5.28 -15.21
N GLN A 156 -12.56 6.01 -16.19
CA GLN A 156 -12.98 5.37 -17.44
C GLN A 156 -11.71 4.98 -18.20
N LYS A 157 -11.58 3.69 -18.52
CA LYS A 157 -10.54 3.17 -19.41
C LYS A 157 -10.81 3.57 -20.85
#